data_AF-A0A1F3VGT6-F1
#
_entry.id   AF-A0A1F3VGT6-F1
#
_cell.length_a   1.000
_cell.length_b   1.000
_cell.length_c   1.000
_cell.angle_alpha   90.00
_cell.angle_beta   90.00
_cell.angle_gamma   90.00
#
_symmetry.space_group_name_H-M   'P 1'
#
loop_
_entity.id
_entity.type
_entity.pdbx_description
1 polymer ?
#
loop_
_entity_poly.entity_id
_entity_poly.type
_entity_poly.pdbx_seq_one_letter_code
_entity_poly.pdbx_strand_id
1 'polypeptide(L)'
;MFNLFKVHIYVGAFFIPVILMFLITGGLYTVGVKGDYQTQKFEIPLTSPLGPDLNYLEGFVKTLLLEKKFPVPSGNLSIKKAGTSWELEWTGARFEVVLAPTLDPNLAVLTLKKTTPHRFFVQLHKAKGGWAFKGLAVLFSLALLTLATTGLLQVSRMPRYKTSAQLILGAGFILFCIIALLS
;
A
#
# COMPACT_ATOMS: atom_id res chain seq x y z
N MET A 1 -21.64 -3.10 -32.03
CA MET A 1 -21.39 -4.44 -31.46
C MET A 1 -20.19 -4.37 -30.53
N PHE A 2 -20.36 -4.57 -29.23
CA PHE A 2 -19.29 -4.44 -28.23
C PHE A 2 -18.31 -5.61 -28.37
N ASN A 3 -17.05 -5.34 -28.74
CA ASN A 3 -16.05 -6.39 -28.97
C ASN A 3 -15.28 -6.66 -27.66
N LEU A 4 -15.69 -7.71 -26.93
CA LEU A 4 -15.09 -8.12 -25.65
C LEU A 4 -13.59 -8.38 -25.75
N PHE A 5 -13.14 -8.94 -26.88
CA PHE A 5 -11.73 -9.20 -27.12
C PHE A 5 -10.93 -7.90 -27.18
N LYS A 6 -11.40 -6.91 -27.96
CA LYS A 6 -10.75 -5.58 -28.04
C LYS A 6 -10.65 -4.91 -26.67
N VAL A 7 -11.73 -4.96 -25.88
CA VAL A 7 -11.72 -4.39 -24.51
C VAL A 7 -10.68 -5.09 -23.65
N HIS A 8 -10.65 -6.42 -23.67
CA HIS A 8 -9.71 -7.19 -22.87
C HIS A 8 -8.26 -6.87 -23.22
N ILE A 9 -7.90 -6.90 -24.51
CA ILE A 9 -6.51 -6.65 -24.94
C ILE A 9 -6.07 -5.21 -24.69
N TYR A 10 -6.94 -4.21 -24.88
CA TYR A 10 -6.57 -2.80 -24.70
C TYR A 10 -6.44 -2.44 -23.23
N VAL A 11 -7.37 -2.90 -22.38
CA VAL A 11 -7.26 -2.72 -20.93
C VAL A 11 -6.01 -3.44 -20.41
N GLY A 12 -5.76 -4.67 -20.86
CA GLY A 12 -4.58 -5.43 -20.45
C GLY A 12 -3.27 -4.76 -20.85
N ALA A 13 -3.17 -4.29 -22.09
CA ALA A 13 -1.99 -3.61 -22.60
C ALA A 13 -1.74 -2.28 -21.88
N PHE A 14 -2.78 -1.50 -21.59
CA PHE A 14 -2.64 -0.23 -20.88
C PHE A 14 -2.18 -0.43 -19.43
N PHE A 15 -2.73 -1.43 -18.73
CA PHE A 15 -2.42 -1.66 -17.31
C PHE A 15 -1.26 -2.61 -17.05
N ILE A 16 -0.59 -3.18 -18.08
CA ILE A 16 0.50 -4.14 -17.89
C ILE A 16 1.60 -3.66 -16.91
N PRO A 17 2.03 -2.39 -16.87
CA PRO A 17 3.06 -1.96 -15.92
C PRO A 17 2.55 -2.03 -14.47
N VAL A 18 1.27 -1.70 -14.25
CA VAL A 18 0.64 -1.74 -12.92
C VAL A 18 0.39 -3.20 -12.50
N ILE A 19 -0.04 -4.05 -13.44
CA ILE A 19 -0.21 -5.50 -13.21
C ILE A 19 1.11 -6.12 -12.74
N LEU A 20 2.20 -5.89 -13.48
CA LEU A 20 3.51 -6.41 -13.13
C LEU A 20 3.99 -5.89 -11.77
N MET A 21 3.84 -4.60 -11.53
CA MET A 21 4.22 -4.00 -10.26
C MET A 21 3.46 -4.63 -9.07
N PHE A 22 2.13 -4.78 -9.17
CA PHE A 22 1.34 -5.40 -8.10
C PHE A 22 1.64 -6.88 -7.91
N LEU A 23 1.83 -7.63 -9.00
CA LEU A 23 2.14 -9.06 -8.96
C LEU A 23 3.50 -9.31 -8.30
N ILE A 24 4.53 -8.56 -8.72
CA ILE A 24 5.89 -8.71 -8.18
C ILE A 24 5.91 -8.31 -6.70
N THR A 25 5.40 -7.14 -6.34
CA THR A 25 5.46 -6.71 -4.94
C THR A 25 4.57 -7.54 -4.03
N GLY A 26 3.37 -7.92 -4.49
CA GLY A 26 2.44 -8.73 -3.71
C GLY A 26 3.01 -10.12 -3.44
N GLY A 27 3.46 -10.82 -4.49
CA GLY A 27 4.05 -12.15 -4.38
C GLY A 27 5.30 -12.17 -3.50
N LEU A 28 6.24 -11.26 -3.75
CA LEU A 28 7.46 -11.14 -2.94
C LEU A 28 7.15 -10.78 -1.48
N TYR A 29 6.16 -9.92 -1.23
CA TYR A 29 5.78 -9.54 0.12
C TYR A 29 5.22 -10.73 0.92
N THR A 30 4.42 -11.59 0.29
CA THR A 30 3.85 -12.80 0.91
C THR A 30 4.94 -13.77 1.39
N VAL A 31 6.04 -13.90 0.64
CA VAL A 31 7.20 -14.74 1.02
C VAL A 31 8.23 -14.00 1.88
N GLY A 32 7.90 -12.81 2.40
CA GLY A 32 8.74 -12.07 3.35
C GLY A 32 9.73 -11.08 2.74
N VAL A 33 9.79 -10.93 1.42
CA VAL A 33 10.69 -9.98 0.73
C VAL A 33 10.02 -8.61 0.62
N LYS A 34 10.16 -7.81 1.69
CA LYS A 34 9.43 -6.54 1.85
C LYS A 34 10.24 -5.28 1.52
N GLY A 35 11.53 -5.42 1.23
CA GLY A 35 12.48 -4.30 1.13
C GLY A 35 12.81 -3.70 2.49
N ASP A 36 13.58 -2.60 2.49
CA ASP A 36 14.19 -2.03 3.68
C ASP A 36 13.97 -0.51 3.79
N TYR A 37 14.34 0.06 4.93
CA TYR A 37 14.37 1.49 5.20
C TYR A 37 15.77 1.96 5.61
N GLN A 38 16.19 3.08 5.05
CA GLN A 38 17.27 3.88 5.61
C GLN A 38 16.70 4.75 6.72
N THR A 39 17.11 4.49 7.96
CA THR A 39 16.54 5.14 9.15
C THR A 39 17.49 6.19 9.71
N GLN A 40 16.96 7.36 10.02
CA GLN A 40 17.66 8.45 10.73
C GLN A 40 16.84 8.82 11.96
N LYS A 41 17.50 9.02 13.09
CA LYS A 41 16.86 9.44 14.34
C LYS A 41 17.37 10.82 14.73
N PHE A 42 16.48 11.66 15.19
CA PHE A 42 16.78 13.00 15.68
C PHE A 42 16.16 13.16 17.05
N GLU A 43 16.97 13.57 18.02
CA GLU A 43 16.50 14.03 19.30
C GLU A 43 15.99 15.47 19.15
N ILE A 44 14.78 15.70 19.64
CA ILE A 44 14.05 16.97 19.55
C ILE A 44 13.86 17.47 20.97
N PRO A 45 14.63 18.50 21.39
CA PRO A 45 14.40 19.18 22.66
C PRO A 45 13.01 19.82 22.65
N LEU A 46 12.28 19.66 23.74
CA LEU A 46 10.94 20.19 23.94
C LEU A 46 10.96 21.24 25.05
N THR A 47 10.20 22.31 24.85
CA THR A 47 9.92 23.31 25.90
C THR A 47 8.78 22.88 26.84
N SER A 48 7.95 21.93 26.41
CA SER A 48 6.90 21.30 27.19
C SER A 48 6.65 19.86 26.73
N PRO A 49 6.14 18.97 27.61
CA PRO A 49 5.87 17.59 27.24
C PRO A 49 4.84 17.48 26.12
N LEU A 50 5.08 16.58 25.16
CA LEU A 50 4.12 16.31 24.09
C LEU A 50 2.93 15.51 24.61
N GLY A 51 1.72 15.97 24.27
CA GLY A 51 0.49 15.20 24.41
C GLY A 51 0.08 14.50 23.10
N PRO A 52 -0.76 13.46 23.16
CA PRO A 52 -1.27 12.74 21.99
C PRO A 52 -2.40 13.51 21.27
N ASP A 53 -2.16 14.77 20.89
CA ASP A 53 -3.09 15.58 20.10
C ASP A 53 -2.69 15.53 18.62
N LEU A 54 -3.52 14.91 17.79
CA LEU A 54 -3.21 14.68 16.38
C LEU A 54 -3.01 15.97 15.57
N ASN A 55 -3.82 17.00 15.82
CA ASN A 55 -3.79 18.25 15.06
C ASN A 55 -2.53 19.05 15.41
N TYR A 56 -2.22 19.13 16.70
CA TYR A 56 -1.00 19.77 17.19
C TYR A 56 0.24 19.04 16.65
N LEU A 57 0.27 17.71 16.75
CA LEU A 57 1.41 16.90 16.33
C LEU A 57 1.62 16.93 14.81
N GLU A 58 0.55 17.01 14.01
CA GLU A 58 0.66 17.20 12.56
C GLU A 58 1.40 18.49 12.23
N GLY A 59 0.99 19.62 12.83
CA GLY A 59 1.63 20.92 12.63
C GLY A 59 3.08 20.92 13.11
N PHE A 60 3.33 20.36 14.30
CA PHE A 60 4.66 20.24 14.88
C PHE A 60 5.61 19.43 13.98
N VAL A 61 5.18 18.25 13.52
CA VAL A 61 6.00 17.41 12.62
C VAL A 61 6.21 18.08 11.27
N LYS A 62 5.22 18.78 10.69
CA LYS A 62 5.42 19.55 9.44
C LYS A 62 6.54 20.58 9.60
N THR A 63 6.57 21.32 10.70
CA THR A 63 7.62 22.30 10.98
C THR A 63 8.99 21.65 11.11
N LEU A 64 9.10 20.55 11.85
CA LEU A 64 10.35 19.79 11.98
C LEU A 64 10.86 19.26 10.65
N LEU A 65 9.96 18.74 9.80
CA LEU A 65 10.31 18.26 8.46
C LEU A 65 10.78 19.39 7.56
N LEU A 66 10.12 20.56 7.62
CA LEU A 66 10.51 21.74 6.86
C LEU A 66 11.91 22.22 7.25
N GLU A 67 12.18 22.35 8.55
CA GLU A 67 13.49 22.75 9.09
C GLU A 67 14.60 21.79 8.65
N LYS A 68 14.33 20.48 8.73
CA LYS A 68 15.27 19.42 8.33
C LYS A 68 15.28 19.14 6.82
N LYS A 69 14.52 19.90 6.01
CA LYS A 69 14.43 19.79 4.54
C LYS A 69 13.95 18.43 4.03
N PHE A 70 13.04 17.78 4.77
CA PHE A 70 12.39 16.54 4.35
C PHE A 70 10.99 16.80 3.81
N PRO A 71 10.53 16.04 2.81
CA PRO A 71 9.18 16.15 2.30
C PRO A 71 8.17 15.57 3.30
N VAL A 72 6.95 16.10 3.28
CA VAL A 72 5.83 15.55 4.04
C VAL A 72 5.43 14.17 3.48
N PRO A 73 5.21 13.15 4.33
CA PRO A 73 4.76 11.84 3.88
C PRO A 73 3.42 11.88 3.15
N SER A 74 3.27 11.03 2.14
CA SER A 74 2.10 11.03 1.25
C SER A 74 0.87 10.30 1.78
N GLY A 75 1.01 9.55 2.86
CA GLY A 75 0.00 8.65 3.40
C GLY A 75 -0.70 9.22 4.62
N ASN A 76 -1.25 8.32 5.42
CA ASN A 76 -2.09 8.67 6.55
C ASN A 76 -1.24 8.99 7.78
N LEU A 77 -1.72 9.94 8.56
CA LEU A 77 -1.23 10.29 9.89
C LEU A 77 -2.13 9.64 10.95
N SER A 78 -1.54 9.04 11.98
CA SER A 78 -2.28 8.42 13.07
C SER A 78 -1.45 8.35 14.34
N ILE A 79 -2.10 8.42 15.50
CA ILE A 79 -1.48 8.11 16.79
C ILE A 79 -1.75 6.64 17.12
N LYS A 80 -0.70 5.93 17.54
CA LYS A 80 -0.79 4.55 18.00
C LYS A 80 -0.33 4.44 19.44
N LYS A 81 -0.88 3.45 20.15
CA LYS A 81 -0.43 3.07 21.49
C LYS A 81 0.87 2.28 21.38
N ALA A 82 1.89 2.70 22.13
CA ALA A 82 3.20 2.06 22.23
C ALA A 82 3.45 1.65 23.68
N GLY A 83 2.98 0.45 24.07
CA GLY A 83 3.04 -0.01 25.46
C GLY A 83 2.20 0.87 26.38
N THR A 84 2.84 1.53 27.35
CA THR A 84 2.23 2.54 28.24
C THR A 84 2.28 3.96 27.66
N SER A 85 2.94 4.16 26.53
CA SER A 85 3.11 5.44 25.84
C SER A 85 2.32 5.48 24.52
N TRP A 86 2.57 6.52 23.72
CA TRP A 86 2.01 6.72 22.40
C TRP A 86 3.11 7.08 21.40
N GLU A 87 2.85 6.85 20.11
CA GLU A 87 3.68 7.32 19.02
C GLU A 87 2.80 7.88 17.90
N LEU A 88 3.23 8.97 17.28
CA LEU A 88 2.65 9.46 16.05
C LEU A 88 3.33 8.74 14.89
N GLU A 89 2.57 8.03 14.08
CA GLU A 89 3.03 7.50 12.81
C GLU A 89 2.45 8.31 11.65
N TRP A 90 3.33 8.86 10.80
CA TRP A 90 2.96 9.38 9.50
C TRP A 90 3.54 8.52 8.40
N THR A 91 2.66 7.80 7.74
CA THR A 91 3.07 6.85 6.71
C THR A 91 3.16 7.50 5.33
N GLY A 92 3.98 6.93 4.45
CA GLY A 92 4.09 7.36 3.06
C GLY A 92 4.87 6.37 2.19
N ALA A 93 4.82 6.55 0.88
CA ALA A 93 5.47 5.64 -0.06
C ALA A 93 7.00 5.79 -0.05
N ARG A 94 7.49 7.03 -0.02
CA ARG A 94 8.93 7.35 -0.04
C ARG A 94 9.53 7.50 1.36
N PHE A 95 8.73 8.02 2.28
CA PHE A 95 9.15 8.33 3.64
C PHE A 95 8.05 7.98 4.62
N GLU A 96 8.46 7.53 5.79
CA GLU A 96 7.63 7.33 6.96
C GLU A 96 8.29 8.07 8.12
N VAL A 97 7.46 8.72 8.95
CA VAL A 97 7.89 9.48 10.11
C VAL A 97 7.26 8.86 11.33
N VAL A 98 8.06 8.65 12.37
CA VAL A 98 7.57 8.28 13.69
C VAL A 98 8.06 9.32 14.68
N LEU A 99 7.16 9.92 15.45
CA LEU A 99 7.50 10.80 16.57
C LEU A 99 7.02 10.13 17.85
N ALA A 100 7.95 9.89 18.77
CA ALA A 100 7.66 9.29 20.06
C ALA A 100 8.27 10.13 21.20
N PRO A 101 7.54 10.33 22.31
CA PRO A 101 8.11 10.90 23.52
C PRO A 101 9.10 9.92 24.16
N THR A 102 10.03 10.44 24.95
CA THR A 102 10.96 9.62 25.72
C THR A 102 10.58 9.57 27.20
N LEU A 103 11.39 8.92 28.03
CA LEU A 103 11.26 9.00 29.49
C LEU A 103 11.57 10.40 30.02
N ASP A 104 12.39 11.17 29.31
CA ASP A 104 12.57 12.59 29.59
C ASP A 104 11.41 13.37 28.96
N PRO A 105 10.56 14.04 29.77
CA PRO A 105 9.44 14.81 29.26
C PRO A 105 9.85 15.97 28.33
N ASN A 106 11.11 16.39 28.39
CA ASN A 106 11.65 17.48 27.57
C ASN A 106 12.35 16.98 26.30
N LEU A 107 12.21 15.68 25.96
CA LEU A 107 12.87 15.09 24.81
C LEU A 107 11.91 14.18 24.04
N ALA A 108 11.81 14.40 22.73
CA ALA A 108 11.16 13.48 21.80
C ALA A 108 12.16 12.95 20.77
N VAL A 109 11.86 11.79 20.20
CA VAL A 109 12.65 11.21 19.10
C VAL A 109 11.82 11.23 17.84
N LEU A 110 12.32 11.95 16.83
CA LEU A 110 11.83 11.91 15.46
C LEU A 110 12.63 10.85 14.68
N THR A 111 11.96 9.78 14.28
CA THR A 111 12.53 8.73 13.42
C THR A 111 12.05 8.90 11.99
N LEU A 112 12.97 9.20 11.08
CA LEU A 112 12.72 9.26 9.65
C LEU A 112 13.15 7.95 8.98
N LYS A 113 12.24 7.32 8.26
CA LYS A 113 12.48 6.07 7.53
C LYS A 113 12.30 6.31 6.03
N LYS A 114 13.39 6.35 5.28
CA LYS A 114 13.38 6.45 3.81
C LYS A 114 13.31 5.07 3.18
N THR A 115 12.39 4.85 2.26
CA THR A 115 12.23 3.55 1.60
C THR A 115 13.31 3.30 0.55
N THR A 116 13.80 2.06 0.47
CA THR A 116 14.57 1.60 -0.70
C THR A 116 13.65 1.47 -1.93
N PRO A 117 14.19 1.39 -3.17
CA PRO A 117 13.35 1.31 -4.37
C PRO A 117 12.31 0.18 -4.35
N HIS A 118 12.68 -1.03 -3.92
CA HIS A 118 11.71 -2.13 -3.77
C HIS A 118 10.66 -1.81 -2.70
N ARG A 119 11.09 -1.29 -1.54
CA ARG A 119 10.18 -0.90 -0.46
C ARG A 119 9.20 0.18 -0.90
N PHE A 120 9.63 1.13 -1.73
CA PHE A 120 8.76 2.17 -2.29
C PHE A 120 7.60 1.56 -3.08
N PHE A 121 7.87 0.62 -3.99
CA PHE A 121 6.82 -0.08 -4.73
C PHE A 121 5.94 -0.92 -3.79
N VAL A 122 6.51 -1.62 -2.82
CA VAL A 122 5.72 -2.34 -1.79
C VAL A 122 4.78 -1.38 -1.04
N GLN A 123 5.22 -0.16 -0.72
CA GLN A 123 4.35 0.82 -0.05
C GLN A 123 3.23 1.33 -0.97
N LEU A 124 3.50 1.50 -2.26
CA LEU A 124 2.48 1.82 -3.26
C LEU A 124 1.41 0.73 -3.33
N HIS A 125 1.82 -0.55 -3.35
CA HIS A 125 0.90 -1.70 -3.27
C HIS A 125 0.03 -1.66 -2.01
N LYS A 126 0.60 -1.23 -0.88
CA LYS A 126 -0.10 -1.10 0.42
C LYS A 126 -0.92 0.19 0.56
N ALA A 127 -1.27 0.83 -0.56
CA ALA A 127 -2.05 2.07 -0.60
C ALA A 127 -1.46 3.26 0.20
N LYS A 128 -0.13 3.26 0.44
CA LYS A 128 0.56 4.37 1.12
C LYS A 128 1.04 5.49 0.16
N GLY A 129 0.69 5.38 -1.11
CA GLY A 129 0.91 6.43 -2.11
C GLY A 129 0.04 7.67 -1.89
N GLY A 130 0.38 8.76 -2.57
CA GLY A 130 -0.45 9.96 -2.59
C GLY A 130 -1.77 9.77 -3.35
N TRP A 131 -2.62 10.79 -3.34
CA TRP A 131 -3.96 10.75 -3.93
C TRP A 131 -3.98 10.30 -5.41
N ALA A 132 -3.01 10.75 -6.22
CA ALA A 132 -2.92 10.37 -7.63
C ALA A 132 -2.72 8.85 -7.81
N PHE A 133 -1.85 8.23 -7.00
CA PHE A 133 -1.63 6.79 -7.05
C PHE A 133 -2.83 6.03 -6.48
N LYS A 134 -3.49 6.55 -5.43
CA LYS A 134 -4.74 5.95 -4.92
C LYS A 134 -5.82 5.95 -6.01
N GLY A 135 -5.96 7.04 -6.77
CA GLY A 135 -6.85 7.10 -7.93
C GLY A 135 -6.50 6.07 -9.01
N LEU A 136 -5.21 5.95 -9.36
CA LEU A 136 -4.73 4.91 -10.28
C LEU A 136 -5.05 3.50 -9.76
N ALA A 137 -4.90 3.25 -8.46
CA ALA A 137 -5.18 1.94 -7.85
C ALA A 137 -6.67 1.59 -7.92
N VAL A 138 -7.58 2.56 -7.70
CA VAL A 138 -9.03 2.36 -7.88
C VAL A 138 -9.35 2.04 -9.33
N LEU A 139 -8.80 2.81 -10.28
CA LEU A 139 -8.97 2.56 -11.71
C LEU A 139 -8.43 1.18 -12.10
N PHE A 140 -7.28 0.79 -11.55
CA PHE A 140 -6.69 -0.52 -11.77
C PHE A 140 -7.56 -1.66 -11.20
N SER A 141 -8.21 -1.47 -10.05
CA SER A 141 -9.18 -2.44 -9.53
C SER A 141 -10.35 -2.66 -10.50
N LEU A 142 -10.87 -1.59 -11.11
CA LEU A 142 -11.91 -1.69 -12.14
C LEU A 142 -11.38 -2.37 -13.41
N ALA A 143 -10.13 -2.12 -13.77
CA ALA A 143 -9.48 -2.80 -14.88
C ALA A 143 -9.34 -4.31 -14.63
N LEU A 144 -8.93 -4.73 -13.43
CA LEU A 144 -8.86 -6.15 -13.05
C LEU A 144 -10.23 -6.82 -13.11
N LEU A 145 -11.28 -6.16 -12.60
CA LEU A 145 -12.65 -6.66 -12.72
C LEU A 145 -13.07 -6.80 -14.19
N THR A 146 -12.73 -5.81 -15.02
CA THR A 146 -12.99 -5.84 -16.46
C THR A 146 -12.25 -7.00 -17.13
N LEU A 147 -10.97 -7.21 -16.83
CA LEU A 147 -10.17 -8.29 -17.40
C LEU A 147 -10.70 -9.66 -16.97
N ALA A 148 -11.03 -9.86 -15.70
CA ALA A 148 -11.57 -11.10 -15.18
C ALA A 148 -12.93 -11.44 -15.82
N THR A 149 -13.85 -10.48 -15.86
CA THR A 149 -15.19 -10.68 -16.42
C THR A 149 -15.15 -10.88 -17.93
N THR A 150 -14.42 -10.04 -18.68
CA THR A 150 -14.32 -10.16 -20.14
C THR A 150 -13.60 -11.44 -20.56
N GLY A 151 -12.59 -11.90 -19.83
CA GLY A 151 -11.91 -13.17 -20.09
C GLY A 151 -12.85 -14.35 -19.92
N LEU A 152 -13.59 -14.39 -18.80
CA LEU A 152 -14.55 -15.46 -18.53
C LEU A 152 -15.70 -15.49 -19.56
N LEU A 153 -16.24 -14.32 -19.91
CA LEU A 153 -17.30 -14.20 -20.93
C LEU A 153 -16.84 -14.64 -22.32
N GLN A 154 -15.59 -14.34 -22.69
CA GLN A 154 -15.02 -14.79 -23.98
C GLN A 154 -14.94 -16.32 -24.04
N VAL A 155 -14.37 -16.96 -23.01
CA VAL A 155 -14.23 -18.43 -22.98
C VAL A 155 -15.60 -19.12 -22.92
N SER A 156 -16.57 -18.54 -22.21
CA SER A 156 -17.95 -19.07 -22.14
C SER A 156 -18.64 -19.09 -23.52
N ARG A 157 -18.21 -18.24 -24.46
CA ARG A 157 -18.73 -18.19 -25.84
C ARG A 157 -17.98 -19.12 -26.80
N MET A 158 -16.92 -19.80 -26.37
CA MET A 158 -16.15 -20.74 -27.19
C MET A 158 -16.66 -22.16 -26.94
N PRO A 159 -17.45 -22.78 -27.85
CA PRO A 159 -18.11 -24.07 -27.59
C PRO A 159 -17.12 -25.20 -27.25
N ARG A 160 -15.91 -25.13 -27.82
CA ARG A 160 -14.82 -26.07 -27.60
C ARG A 160 -14.24 -26.02 -26.17
N TYR A 161 -14.26 -24.86 -25.51
CA TYR A 161 -13.57 -24.63 -24.25
C TYR A 161 -14.49 -24.30 -23.07
N LYS A 162 -15.77 -23.97 -23.32
CA LYS A 162 -16.71 -23.51 -22.29
C LYS A 162 -16.83 -24.47 -21.10
N THR A 163 -16.98 -25.78 -21.37
CA THR A 163 -17.23 -26.78 -20.31
C THR A 163 -15.97 -26.99 -19.48
N SER A 164 -14.82 -27.16 -20.12
CA SER A 164 -13.54 -27.30 -19.42
C SER A 164 -13.22 -26.07 -18.58
N ALA A 165 -13.50 -24.86 -19.08
CA ALA A 165 -13.28 -23.63 -18.34
C ALA A 165 -14.19 -23.50 -17.11
N GLN A 166 -15.46 -23.88 -17.23
CA GLN A 166 -16.40 -23.90 -16.09
C GLN A 166 -15.99 -24.92 -15.03
N LEU A 167 -15.52 -26.11 -15.43
CA LEU A 167 -15.02 -27.13 -14.52
C LEU A 167 -13.77 -26.66 -13.78
N ILE A 168 -12.80 -26.06 -14.48
CA ILE A 168 -11.57 -25.53 -13.88
C ILE A 168 -11.89 -24.35 -12.94
N LEU A 169 -12.82 -23.46 -13.32
CA LEU A 169 -13.29 -22.38 -12.46
C LEU A 169 -13.91 -22.93 -11.16
N GLY A 170 -14.79 -23.93 -11.27
CA GLY A 170 -15.40 -24.59 -10.12
C GLY A 170 -14.37 -25.26 -9.22
N ALA A 171 -13.40 -25.98 -9.79
CA ALA A 171 -12.31 -26.60 -9.03
C ALA A 171 -11.46 -25.56 -8.30
N GLY A 172 -11.12 -24.44 -8.96
CA GLY A 172 -10.38 -23.33 -8.36
C GLY A 172 -11.15 -22.66 -7.21
N PHE A 173 -12.47 -22.50 -7.36
CA PHE A 173 -13.32 -21.96 -6.30
C PHE A 173 -13.39 -22.90 -5.09
N ILE A 174 -13.57 -24.21 -5.30
CA ILE A 174 -13.55 -25.21 -4.24
C ILE A 174 -12.20 -25.19 -3.49
N LEU A 175 -11.09 -25.17 -4.24
CA LEU A 175 -9.75 -25.08 -3.65
C LEU A 175 -9.60 -23.81 -2.80
N PHE A 176 -10.04 -22.66 -3.31
CA PHE A 176 -10.03 -21.40 -2.56
C PHE A 176 -10.81 -21.52 -1.24
N CYS A 177 -12.03 -22.07 -1.28
CA CYS A 177 -12.84 -22.28 -0.08
C CYS A 177 -12.15 -23.21 0.94
N ILE A 178 -11.56 -24.32 0.48
CA ILE A 178 -10.84 -25.26 1.35
C ILE A 178 -9.67 -24.55 2.05
N ILE A 179 -8.81 -23.87 1.28
CA ILE A 179 -7.64 -23.18 1.84
C ILE A 179 -8.06 -22.05 2.79
N ALA A 180 -9.09 -21.28 2.43
CA ALA A 180 -9.62 -20.21 3.28
C ALA A 180 -10.20 -20.74 4.60
N LEU A 181 -10.82 -21.92 4.62
CA LEU A 181 -11.34 -22.56 5.85
C LEU A 181 -10.23 -23.15 6.74
N LEU A 182 -9.06 -23.45 6.15
CA LEU A 182 -7.89 -23.97 6.87
C LEU A 182 -6.96 -22.86 7.40
N SER A 183 -7.13 -21.62 6.93
CA SER A 183 -6.31 -20.45 7.28
C SER A 183 -6.88 -19.69 8.46
#